data_AF-A0A1X7HGF7-F1
#
_entry.id   AF-A0A1X7HGF7-F1
#
_cell.length_a   1.000
_cell.length_b   1.000
_cell.length_c   1.000
_cell.angle_alpha   90.00
_cell.angle_beta   90.00
_cell.angle_gamma   90.00
#
_symmetry.space_group_name_H-M   'P 1'
#
loop_
_entity.id
_entity.type
_entity.pdbx_description
1 polymer ?
#
loop_
_entity_poly.entity_id
_entity_poly.type
_entity_poly.pdbx_seq_one_letter_code
_entity_poly.pdbx_strand_id
1 'polypeptide(L)'
;MSVRRGDRPVLRVGAHVRFRDRTWQVIAVAGQQVHLAGETGEDETVVAGHLFADPSFAIVGAEMPQAVTQWGLFETAPEDARRKALAWQRHIREVETGLPGGTDSGG
;
A
#
# COMPACT_ATOMS: atom_id res chain seq x y z
N MET A 1 -18.88 2.10 -13.43
CA MET A 1 -17.42 2.19 -13.62
C MET A 1 -16.80 1.02 -12.87
N SER A 2 -16.27 0.04 -13.60
CA SER A 2 -15.80 -1.23 -13.01
C SER A 2 -14.34 -1.10 -12.59
N VAL A 3 -14.07 -1.19 -11.28
CA VAL A 3 -12.72 -1.24 -10.72
C VAL A 3 -12.10 -2.57 -11.14
N ARG A 4 -11.05 -2.52 -11.97
CA ARG A 4 -10.33 -3.72 -12.40
C ARG A 4 -9.45 -4.23 -11.25
N ARG A 5 -9.58 -5.51 -10.98
CA ARG A 5 -8.82 -6.29 -9.99
C ARG A 5 -7.32 -6.27 -10.34
N GLY A 6 -6.48 -5.75 -9.43
CA GLY A 6 -5.07 -6.13 -9.32
C GLY A 6 -4.09 -5.52 -10.32
N ASP A 7 -4.21 -4.24 -10.66
CA ASP A 7 -3.12 -3.58 -11.39
C ASP A 7 -1.96 -3.34 -10.41
N ARG A 8 -0.90 -4.14 -10.50
CA ARG A 8 0.33 -3.89 -9.73
C ARG A 8 0.87 -2.55 -10.19
N PRO A 9 1.27 -1.63 -9.29
CA PRO A 9 1.85 -0.37 -9.68
C PRO A 9 3.06 -0.62 -10.60
N VAL A 10 2.98 -0.16 -11.85
CA VAL A 10 4.07 -0.28 -12.83
C VAL A 10 4.78 1.06 -12.95
N LEU A 11 6.10 1.07 -12.79
CA LEU A 11 6.93 2.23 -13.07
C LEU A 11 6.91 2.52 -14.58
N ARG A 12 6.41 3.68 -14.98
CA ARG A 12 6.30 4.12 -16.36
C ARG A 12 6.69 5.59 -16.51
N VAL A 13 7.09 5.99 -17.70
CA VAL A 13 7.28 7.42 -18.03
C VAL A 13 6.00 8.20 -17.73
N GLY A 14 6.16 9.38 -17.12
CA GLY A 14 5.08 10.23 -16.63
C GLY A 14 4.57 9.87 -15.22
N ALA A 15 4.96 8.72 -14.66
CA ALA A 15 4.64 8.41 -13.26
C ALA A 15 5.42 9.34 -12.32
N HIS A 16 4.81 9.64 -11.17
CA HIS A 16 5.52 10.30 -10.08
C HIS A 16 5.93 9.27 -9.05
N VAL A 17 7.14 9.41 -8.51
CA VAL A 17 7.70 8.51 -7.50
C VAL A 17 8.27 9.32 -6.35
N ARG A 18 8.22 8.77 -5.14
CA ARG A 18 9.02 9.24 -4.02
C ARG A 18 10.34 8.47 -4.04
N PHE A 19 11.46 9.18 -3.91
CA PHE A 19 12.81 8.62 -3.83
C PHE A 19 13.70 9.62 -3.08
N ARG A 20 14.45 9.15 -2.07
CA ARG A 20 15.21 9.97 -1.12
C ARG A 20 14.36 11.09 -0.51
N ASP A 21 13.14 10.72 -0.09
CA ASP A 21 12.15 11.60 0.52
C ASP A 21 11.75 12.83 -0.33
N ARG A 22 11.99 12.78 -1.63
CA ARG A 22 11.55 13.78 -2.60
C ARG A 22 10.65 13.17 -3.67
N THR A 23 9.75 13.97 -4.21
CA THR A 23 8.91 13.59 -5.35
C THR A 23 9.63 13.89 -6.65
N TRP A 24 9.61 12.91 -7.54
CA TRP A 24 10.22 12.97 -8.86
C TRP A 24 9.23 12.51 -9.92
N GLN A 25 9.27 13.10 -11.11
CA GLN A 25 8.62 12.57 -12.30
C GLN A 25 9.59 11.67 -13.06
N VAL A 26 9.12 10.48 -13.46
CA VAL A 26 9.87 9.60 -14.37
C VAL A 26 9.78 10.15 -15.78
N ILE A 27 10.89 10.64 -16.32
CA ILE A 27 10.94 11.26 -17.66
C ILE A 27 11.46 10.30 -18.73
N ALA A 28 12.26 9.29 -18.36
CA ALA A 28 12.68 8.23 -19.27
C ALA A 28 13.04 6.93 -18.51
N VAL A 29 12.92 5.81 -19.21
CA VAL A 29 13.45 4.51 -18.77
C VAL A 29 14.24 3.93 -19.93
N ALA A 30 15.55 3.75 -19.74
CA ALA A 30 16.48 3.28 -20.76
C ALA A 30 17.24 2.07 -20.22
N GLY A 31 16.84 0.87 -20.63
CA GLY A 31 17.38 -0.37 -20.08
C GLY A 31 17.13 -0.48 -18.57
N GLN A 32 18.21 -0.46 -17.78
CA GLN A 32 18.14 -0.48 -16.32
C GLN A 32 18.24 0.90 -15.68
N GLN A 33 18.32 1.98 -16.46
CA GLN A 33 18.38 3.34 -15.95
C GLN A 33 17.00 4.00 -15.98
N VAL A 34 16.68 4.70 -14.90
CA VAL A 34 15.49 5.53 -14.74
C VAL A 34 15.96 6.96 -14.63
N HIS A 35 15.44 7.83 -15.49
CA HIS A 35 15.70 9.26 -15.47
C HIS A 35 14.53 9.95 -14.76
N LEU A 36 14.87 10.77 -13.78
CA LEU A 36 13.97 11.47 -12.88
C LEU A 36 14.14 12.98 -13.08
N ALA A 37 13.03 13.71 -13.03
CA ALA A 37 13.02 15.17 -12.97
C ALA A 37 12.26 15.64 -11.72
N GLY A 38 12.83 16.56 -10.98
CA GLY A 38 12.17 17.25 -9.88
C GLY A 38 11.41 18.48 -10.37
N GLU A 39 10.59 19.05 -9.49
CA GLU A 39 9.70 20.16 -9.82
C GLU A 39 10.44 21.48 -10.07
N THR A 40 11.65 21.65 -9.50
CA THR A 40 12.43 22.89 -9.63
C THR A 40 13.54 22.80 -10.67
N GLY A 41 13.46 21.81 -11.56
CA GLY A 41 14.36 21.65 -12.70
C GLY A 41 15.60 20.81 -12.44
N GLU A 42 15.71 20.19 -11.25
CA GLU A 42 16.71 19.15 -11.00
C GLU A 42 16.41 17.86 -11.77
N ASP A 43 17.45 17.14 -12.15
CA ASP A 43 17.36 15.82 -12.76
C ASP A 43 18.28 14.80 -12.08
N GLU A 44 17.90 13.53 -12.10
CA GLU A 44 18.70 12.43 -11.57
C GLU A 44 18.57 11.19 -12.46
N THR A 45 19.69 10.48 -12.67
CA THR A 45 19.67 9.18 -13.34
C THR A 45 20.07 8.10 -12.36
N VAL A 46 19.18 7.13 -12.14
CA VAL A 46 19.34 6.08 -11.14
C VAL A 46 19.15 4.70 -11.75
N VAL A 47 19.94 3.73 -11.31
CA VAL A 47 19.74 2.32 -11.70
C VAL A 47 18.48 1.79 -11.02
N ALA A 48 17.60 1.13 -11.78
CA ALA A 48 16.30 0.63 -11.33
C ALA A 48 16.40 -0.21 -10.04
N GLY A 49 17.42 -1.09 -9.95
CA GLY A 49 17.66 -1.88 -8.74
C GLY A 49 17.94 -1.02 -7.49
N HIS A 50 18.66 0.09 -7.64
CA HIS A 50 18.91 1.02 -6.53
C HIS A 50 17.65 1.80 -6.17
N LEU A 51 16.92 2.28 -7.17
CA LEU A 51 15.65 2.98 -6.98
C LEU A 51 14.64 2.12 -6.21
N PHE A 52 14.48 0.85 -6.59
CA PHE A 52 13.52 -0.06 -5.95
C PHE A 52 13.95 -0.57 -4.58
N ALA A 53 15.25 -0.56 -4.28
CA ALA A 53 15.77 -0.97 -2.98
C ALA A 53 15.69 0.16 -1.93
N ASP A 54 15.44 1.39 -2.35
CA ASP A 54 15.35 2.53 -1.44
C ASP A 54 14.09 2.44 -0.55
N PRO A 55 14.22 2.52 0.79
CA PRO A 55 13.07 2.39 1.69
C PRO A 55 12.02 3.50 1.52
N SER A 56 12.40 4.67 0.99
CA SER A 56 11.47 5.76 0.71
C SER A 56 10.76 5.58 -0.64
N PHE A 57 11.14 4.58 -1.44
CA PHE A 57 10.58 4.37 -2.76
C PHE A 57 9.08 4.06 -2.70
N ALA A 58 8.30 4.87 -3.43
CA ALA A 58 6.88 4.62 -3.65
C ALA A 58 6.43 5.26 -4.95
N ILE A 59 5.53 4.63 -5.70
CA ILE A 59 4.85 5.29 -6.82
C ILE A 59 3.75 6.18 -6.24
N VAL A 60 3.84 7.49 -6.47
CA VAL A 60 2.89 8.49 -5.99
C VAL A 60 1.57 8.32 -6.76
N GLY A 61 0.46 8.28 -6.03
CA GLY A 61 -0.88 8.08 -6.62
C GLY A 61 -1.15 6.64 -7.07
N ALA A 62 -0.24 5.70 -6.83
CA ALA A 62 -0.57 4.29 -6.88
C ALA A 62 -1.36 3.93 -5.63
N GLU A 63 -2.68 3.77 -5.74
CA GLU A 63 -3.44 3.04 -4.73
C GLU A 63 -2.83 1.65 -4.64
N MET A 64 -2.20 1.32 -3.50
CA MET A 64 -1.94 -0.08 -3.21
C MET A 64 -3.29 -0.77 -3.30
N PRO A 65 -3.42 -1.89 -4.05
CA PRO A 65 -4.67 -2.63 -4.07
C PRO A 65 -5.00 -2.94 -2.61
N GLN A 66 -6.00 -2.26 -2.06
CA GLN A 66 -6.47 -2.55 -0.73
C GLN A 66 -6.96 -3.98 -0.86
N ALA A 67 -6.29 -4.91 -0.17
CA ALA A 67 -6.67 -6.31 -0.22
C ALA A 67 -8.12 -6.36 0.25
N VAL A 68 -9.05 -6.51 -0.70
CA VAL A 68 -10.46 -6.58 -0.39
C VAL A 68 -10.61 -7.76 0.55
N THR A 69 -11.08 -7.51 1.78
CA THR A 69 -11.22 -8.53 2.80
C THR A 69 -11.95 -9.72 2.19
N GLN A 70 -11.27 -10.87 2.13
CA GLN A 70 -11.81 -12.08 1.49
C GLN A 70 -12.82 -12.76 2.43
N TRP A 71 -13.94 -12.10 2.70
CA TRP A 71 -14.97 -12.61 3.62
C TRP A 71 -15.47 -14.00 3.25
N GLY A 72 -15.65 -14.28 1.96
CA GLY A 72 -16.03 -15.62 1.49
C GLY A 72 -14.99 -16.71 1.81
N LEU A 73 -13.70 -16.37 1.87
CA LEU A 73 -12.67 -17.33 2.30
C LEU A 73 -12.72 -17.54 3.82
N PHE A 74 -12.91 -16.46 4.58
CA PHE A 74 -13.08 -16.54 6.03
C PHE A 74 -14.26 -17.43 6.44
N GLU A 75 -15.38 -17.38 5.71
CA GLU A 75 -16.56 -18.21 5.96
C GLU A 75 -16.28 -19.72 5.83
N THR A 76 -15.32 -20.11 4.97
CA THR A 76 -14.90 -21.50 4.77
C THR A 76 -13.97 -22.04 5.86
N ALA A 77 -13.44 -21.18 6.73
CA ALA A 77 -12.56 -21.62 7.81
C ALA A 77 -13.32 -22.45 8.87
N PRO A 78 -12.64 -23.35 9.59
CA PRO A 78 -13.22 -24.09 10.70
C PRO A 78 -13.92 -23.17 11.71
N GLU A 79 -15.08 -23.61 12.21
CA GLU A 79 -15.95 -22.78 13.06
C GLU A 79 -15.23 -22.28 14.33
N ASP A 80 -14.42 -23.14 14.93
CA ASP A 80 -13.62 -22.83 16.11
C ASP A 80 -12.57 -21.73 15.82
N ALA A 81 -11.94 -21.79 14.65
CA ALA A 81 -11.01 -20.77 14.18
C ALA A 81 -11.72 -19.44 13.90
N ARG A 82 -12.89 -19.46 13.24
CA ARG A 82 -13.68 -18.24 12.99
C ARG A 82 -14.14 -17.59 14.29
N ARG A 83 -14.63 -18.38 15.24
CA ARG A 83 -15.05 -17.92 16.58
C ARG A 83 -13.88 -17.27 17.33
N LYS A 84 -12.69 -17.90 17.29
CA LYS A 84 -11.48 -17.34 17.89
C LYS A 84 -11.13 -15.99 17.23
N ALA A 85 -11.11 -15.92 15.90
CA ALA A 85 -10.81 -14.69 15.18
C ALA A 85 -11.78 -13.54 15.52
N LEU A 86 -13.09 -13.81 15.56
CA LEU A 86 -14.10 -12.82 15.95
C LEU A 86 -13.96 -12.37 17.41
N ALA A 87 -13.55 -13.27 18.32
CA ALA A 87 -13.25 -12.88 19.70
C ALA A 87 -12.06 -11.91 19.78
N TRP A 88 -11.02 -12.09 18.95
CA TRP A 88 -9.89 -11.16 18.84
C TRP A 88 -10.26 -9.82 18.22
N GLN A 89 -11.18 -9.80 17.25
CA GLN A 89 -11.61 -8.57 16.57
C GLN A 89 -12.07 -7.49 17.55
N ARG A 90 -12.78 -7.88 18.63
CA ARG A 90 -13.19 -6.94 19.68
C ARG A 90 -11.99 -6.24 20.31
N HIS A 91 -10.98 -7.01 20.72
CA HIS A 91 -9.79 -6.49 21.39
C HIS A 91 -8.92 -5.65 20.45
N ILE A 92 -8.82 -6.04 19.18
CA ILE A 92 -8.10 -5.24 18.18
C ILE A 92 -8.78 -3.88 17.99
N ARG A 93 -10.11 -3.84 17.90
CA ARG A 93 -10.86 -2.59 17.79
C ARG A 93 -10.65 -1.67 18.99
N GLU A 94 -10.61 -2.23 20.19
CA GLU A 94 -10.30 -1.50 21.42
C GLU A 94 -8.91 -0.86 21.37
N VAL A 95 -7.91 -1.61 20.89
CA VAL A 95 -6.53 -1.10 20.74
C VAL A 95 -6.44 -0.01 19.68
N GLU A 96 -7.06 -0.19 18.52
CA GLU A 96 -6.97 0.76 17.41
C GLU A 96 -7.74 2.06 17.67
N THR A 97 -8.86 1.99 18.38
CA THR A 97 -9.77 3.13 18.58
C THR A 97 -9.68 3.75 19.96
N GLY A 98 -9.12 3.04 20.95
CA GLY A 98 -9.14 3.43 22.36
C GLY A 98 -10.54 3.38 23.00
N LEU A 99 -11.54 2.84 22.30
CA LEU A 99 -12.93 2.75 22.76
C LEU A 99 -13.30 1.29 23.06
N PRO A 100 -14.06 1.02 24.14
CA PRO A 100 -14.52 -0.33 24.47
C PRO A 100 -15.33 -0.92 23.31
N GLY A 101 -15.08 -2.18 22.99
CA GLY A 101 -15.57 -2.82 21.78
C GLY A 101 -16.97 -3.44 21.88
N GLY A 102 -17.64 -3.34 23.03
CA GLY A 102 -18.94 -3.98 23.30
C GLY A 102 -19.85 -3.22 24.29
N THR A 103 -21.11 -3.64 24.36
CA THR A 103 -22.17 -3.06 25.22
C THR A 103 -22.00 -3.30 26.71
N ASP A 104 -20.98 -4.06 27.12
CA ASP A 104 -20.73 -4.40 28.53
C ASP A 104 -19.92 -3.30 29.24
N SER A 105 -20.10 -2.05 28.81
CA SER A 105 -19.62 -0.85 29.50
C SER A 105 -20.70 -0.37 30.48
N GLY A 106 -21.10 -1.25 31.40
CA GLY A 106 -21.89 -0.92 32.58
C GLY A 106 -21.13 -1.47 33.78
N GLY A 107 -20.75 -0.58 34.71
CA GLY A 107 -19.95 -0.91 35.89
C GLY A 107 -20.61 -1.86 36.88
#